data_AF-A0A158B793-F1
#
_entry.id   AF-A0A158B793-F1
#
_cell.length_a   1.000
_cell.length_b   1.000
_cell.length_c   1.000
_cell.angle_alpha   90.00
_cell.angle_beta   90.00
_cell.angle_gamma   90.00
#
_symmetry.space_group_name_H-M   'P 1'
#
loop_
_entity.id
_entity.type
_entity.pdbx_description
1 polymer ?
#
loop_
_entity_poly.entity_id
_entity_poly.type
_entity_poly.pdbx_seq_one_letter_code
_entity_poly.pdbx_strand_id
1 'polypeptide(L)'
;MNCKPGDLAMIVKAPTAPGHIGKIVEVLGDLEADPTYGPCWVCRTREPVSTIRSGFITDPHIPDDWLRPVSGLPLDNDLPAEVNLPEAFKLALGIEMRAWA
;
A
#
# COMPACT_ATOMS: atom_id res chain seq x y z
N MET A 1 6.39 -8.30 16.68
CA MET A 1 5.75 -7.21 15.94
C MET A 1 6.10 -7.39 14.47
N ASN A 2 5.09 -7.37 13.61
CA ASN A 2 5.19 -7.60 12.17
C ASN A 2 5.64 -6.35 11.42
N CYS A 3 5.30 -5.16 11.92
CA CYS A 3 5.68 -3.88 11.35
C CYS A 3 6.55 -3.06 12.32
N LYS A 4 7.15 -1.99 11.81
CA LYS A 4 7.87 -0.97 12.59
C LYS A 4 7.55 0.44 12.05
N PRO A 5 7.84 1.51 12.82
CA PRO A 5 7.67 2.88 12.34
C PRO A 5 8.36 3.11 10.99
N GLY A 6 7.68 3.77 10.07
CA GLY A 6 8.11 4.04 8.70
C GLY A 6 7.79 2.94 7.68
N ASP A 7 7.30 1.77 8.11
CA ASP A 7 6.86 0.74 7.17
C ASP A 7 5.56 1.14 6.45
N LEU A 8 5.42 0.71 5.21
CA LEU A 8 4.11 0.52 4.60
C LEU A 8 3.59 -0.88 4.93
N ALA A 9 2.32 -0.98 5.26
CA ALA A 9 1.68 -2.24 5.60
C ALA A 9 0.30 -2.36 4.95
N MET A 10 -0.08 -3.60 4.61
CA MET A 10 -1.41 -3.93 4.14
C MET A 10 -2.27 -4.43 5.30
N ILE A 11 -3.52 -3.96 5.36
CA ILE A 11 -4.51 -4.47 6.30
C ILE A 11 -4.99 -5.84 5.80
N VAL A 12 -4.76 -6.90 6.59
CA VAL A 12 -5.21 -8.27 6.26
C VAL A 12 -6.39 -8.75 7.09
N LYS A 13 -6.79 -7.97 8.10
CA LYS A 13 -7.92 -8.29 8.98
C LYS A 13 -8.65 -7.01 9.37
N ALA A 14 -9.97 -7.01 9.20
CA ALA A 14 -10.85 -5.91 9.59
C ALA A 14 -12.27 -6.46 9.88
N PRO A 15 -12.49 -7.13 11.03
CA PRO A 15 -13.70 -7.91 11.30
C PRO A 15 -14.98 -7.06 11.26
N THR A 16 -14.88 -5.79 11.60
CA THR A 16 -16.02 -4.89 11.70
C THR A 16 -16.10 -3.90 10.53
N ALA A 17 -15.11 -3.90 9.63
CA ALA A 17 -15.08 -3.09 8.42
C ALA A 17 -14.33 -3.82 7.30
N PRO A 18 -14.89 -4.91 6.74
CA PRO A 18 -14.18 -5.77 5.77
C PRO A 18 -13.67 -5.02 4.52
N GLY A 19 -14.29 -3.89 4.15
CA GLY A 19 -13.84 -3.04 3.05
C GLY A 19 -12.48 -2.34 3.26
N HIS A 20 -11.86 -2.48 4.43
CA HIS A 20 -10.49 -2.03 4.66
C HIS A 20 -9.42 -3.08 4.37
N ILE A 21 -9.80 -4.35 4.20
CA ILE A 21 -8.85 -5.40 3.84
C ILE A 21 -8.25 -5.07 2.47
N GLY A 22 -6.93 -5.15 2.37
CA GLY A 22 -6.16 -4.80 1.17
C GLY A 22 -5.72 -3.34 1.08
N LYS A 23 -6.21 -2.45 1.96
CA LYS A 23 -5.73 -1.06 1.98
C LYS A 23 -4.30 -0.99 2.52
N ILE A 24 -3.50 -0.11 1.91
CA ILE A 24 -2.13 0.20 2.33
C ILE A 24 -2.16 1.38 3.30
N VAL A 25 -1.38 1.26 4.36
CA VAL A 25 -1.20 2.29 5.40
C VAL A 25 0.27 2.49 5.72
N GLU A 26 0.62 3.69 6.16
CA GLU A 26 1.95 4.04 6.66
C GLU A 26 1.96 3.92 8.19
N VAL A 27 2.91 3.19 8.76
CA VAL A 27 3.05 3.03 10.21
C VAL A 27 3.80 4.25 10.78
N LEU A 28 3.14 5.08 11.59
CA LEU A 28 3.73 6.33 12.08
C LEU A 28 4.65 6.13 13.30
N GLY A 29 4.28 5.22 14.20
CA GLY A 29 5.18 4.71 15.23
C GLY A 29 4.71 4.80 16.68
N ASP A 30 3.56 5.41 16.96
CA ASP A 30 2.95 5.34 18.28
C ASP A 30 2.27 3.97 18.45
N LEU A 31 2.90 3.11 19.26
CA LEU A 31 2.35 1.81 19.64
C LEU A 31 1.50 2.00 20.91
N GLU A 32 0.19 1.97 20.76
CA GLU A 32 -0.75 1.96 21.88
C GLU A 32 -1.28 0.54 22.12
N ALA A 33 -1.36 0.12 23.38
CA ALA A 33 -2.01 -1.14 23.70
C ALA A 33 -3.53 -0.95 23.81
N ASP A 34 -4.29 -1.56 22.92
CA ASP A 34 -5.74 -1.67 23.06
C ASP A 34 -6.08 -2.84 24.01
N PRO A 35 -6.94 -2.65 25.02
CA PRO A 35 -7.29 -3.72 25.98
C PRO A 35 -7.91 -4.97 25.36
N THR A 36 -8.51 -4.84 24.18
CA THR A 36 -9.22 -5.91 23.46
C THR A 36 -8.32 -6.56 22.41
N TYR A 37 -7.52 -5.76 21.72
CA TYR A 37 -6.80 -6.19 20.52
C TYR A 37 -5.28 -6.25 20.66
N GLY A 38 -4.72 -5.82 21.79
CA GLY A 38 -3.29 -5.85 22.06
C GLY A 38 -2.55 -4.68 21.41
N PRO A 39 -1.27 -4.86 21.00
CA PRO A 39 -0.45 -3.77 20.45
C PRO A 39 -1.01 -3.24 19.12
N CYS A 40 -1.31 -1.95 19.08
CA CYS A 40 -1.85 -1.23 17.93
C CYS A 40 -0.90 -0.12 17.48
N TRP A 41 -0.73 0.00 16.17
CA TRP A 41 0.01 1.11 15.56
C TRP A 41 -0.93 2.24 15.18
N VAL A 42 -0.53 3.48 15.44
CA VAL A 42 -1.07 4.63 14.70
C VAL A 42 -0.59 4.52 13.25
N CYS A 43 -1.55 4.41 12.33
CA CYS A 43 -1.28 4.26 10.91
C CYS A 43 -1.90 5.43 10.15
N ARG A 44 -1.21 5.98 9.15
CA ARG A 44 -1.78 6.97 8.23
C ARG A 44 -2.39 6.29 7.02
N THR A 45 -3.60 6.69 6.66
CA THR A 45 -4.29 6.27 5.43
C THR A 45 -4.24 7.40 4.39
N ARG A 46 -4.16 7.04 3.10
CA ARG A 46 -4.19 8.03 2.00
C ARG A 46 -5.55 8.73 1.86
N GLU A 47 -6.61 8.00 2.17
CA GLU A 47 -7.99 8.48 2.16
C GLU A 47 -8.60 8.23 3.54
N PRO A 48 -9.55 9.08 3.99
CA PRO A 48 -10.25 8.83 5.24
C PRO A 48 -10.89 7.44 5.25
N VAL A 49 -10.63 6.66 6.30
CA VAL A 49 -11.26 5.36 6.52
C VAL A 49 -12.41 5.51 7.48
N SER A 50 -13.51 4.79 7.23
CA SER A 50 -14.62 4.78 8.16
C SER A 50 -14.25 3.99 9.41
N THR A 51 -14.77 4.40 10.55
CA THR A 51 -14.57 3.70 11.81
C THR A 51 -15.91 3.63 12.52
N ILE A 52 -16.09 2.55 13.27
CA ILE A 52 -17.35 2.33 13.98
C ILE A 52 -17.56 3.35 15.10
N ARG A 53 -16.48 3.86 15.69
CA ARG A 53 -16.53 4.72 16.87
C ARG A 53 -16.35 6.21 16.58
N SER A 54 -15.68 6.56 15.48
CA SER A 54 -15.19 7.93 15.27
C SER A 54 -15.54 8.51 13.89
N GLY A 55 -16.40 7.85 13.11
CA GLY A 55 -16.71 8.29 11.75
C GLY A 55 -15.49 8.13 10.84
N PHE A 56 -15.17 9.12 10.00
CA PHE A 56 -14.03 9.05 9.08
C PHE A 56 -12.76 9.63 9.72
N ILE A 57 -11.68 8.85 9.75
CA ILE A 57 -10.38 9.30 10.27
C ILE A 57 -9.25 8.98 9.29
N THR A 58 -8.12 9.67 9.43
CA THR A 58 -6.93 9.48 8.59
C THR A 58 -5.80 8.75 9.29
N ASP A 59 -5.92 8.59 10.60
CA ASP A 59 -4.90 8.12 11.54
C ASP A 59 -5.46 7.02 12.47
N PRO A 60 -5.98 5.91 11.92
CA PRO A 60 -6.51 4.81 12.73
C PRO A 60 -5.45 4.08 13.55
N HIS A 61 -5.87 3.59 14.72
CA HIS A 61 -5.14 2.56 15.48
C HIS A 61 -5.45 1.19 14.88
N ILE A 62 -4.40 0.46 14.45
CA ILE A 62 -4.54 -0.86 13.82
C ILE A 62 -3.66 -1.88 14.56
N PRO A 63 -4.23 -3.00 15.04
CA PRO A 63 -3.44 -4.05 15.68
C PRO A 63 -2.33 -4.59 14.79
N ASP A 64 -1.14 -4.81 15.35
CA ASP A 64 0.03 -5.29 14.61
C ASP A 64 -0.21 -6.64 13.92
N ASP A 65 -1.01 -7.52 14.54
CA ASP A 65 -1.36 -8.82 13.97
C ASP A 65 -2.26 -8.72 12.72
N TRP A 66 -2.90 -7.57 12.51
CA TRP A 66 -3.79 -7.29 11.38
C TRP A 66 -3.06 -6.65 10.21
N LEU A 67 -1.77 -6.37 10.38
CA LEU A 67 -0.92 -5.76 9.37
C LEU A 67 0.05 -6.78 8.78
N ARG A 68 0.34 -6.63 7.48
CA ARG A 68 1.46 -7.31 6.83
C ARG A 68 2.37 -6.27 6.18
N PRO A 69 3.66 -6.21 6.55
CA PRO A 69 4.57 -5.24 5.99
C PRO A 69 4.71 -5.47 4.48
N VAL A 70 4.67 -4.39 3.72
CA VAL A 70 4.99 -4.38 2.29
C VAL A 70 6.50 -4.24 2.18
N SER A 71 7.20 -5.37 2.20
CA SER A 71 8.66 -5.42 2.03
C SER A 71 9.02 -5.73 0.57
N GLY A 72 10.06 -5.07 0.04
CA GLY A 72 10.67 -5.44 -1.24
C GLY A 72 10.04 -4.88 -2.51
N LEU A 73 9.05 -3.99 -2.41
CA LEU A 73 8.66 -3.17 -3.55
C LEU A 73 9.53 -1.91 -3.55
N PRO A 74 10.27 -1.61 -4.64
CA PRO A 74 10.87 -0.29 -4.78
C PRO A 74 9.73 0.73 -4.74
N LEU A 75 9.70 1.52 -3.67
CA LEU A 75 8.80 2.66 -3.48
C LEU A 75 9.31 3.92 -4.18
N ASP A 76 10.34 3.76 -5.00
CA ASP A 76 10.69 4.77 -5.98
C ASP A 76 9.52 4.83 -6.95
N ASN A 77 8.82 5.97 -6.91
CA ASN A 77 7.74 6.34 -7.80
C ASN A 77 8.28 6.60 -9.22
N ASP A 78 9.24 5.79 -9.67
CA ASP A 78 9.67 5.65 -11.04
C ASP A 78 8.53 4.95 -11.77
N LEU A 79 7.51 5.73 -12.12
CA LEU A 79 6.68 5.41 -13.27
C LEU A 79 7.67 5.06 -14.40
N PRO A 80 7.60 3.85 -15.00
CA PRO A 80 8.44 3.58 -16.15
C PRO A 80 8.13 4.67 -17.17
N ALA A 81 9.19 5.37 -17.61
CA ALA A 81 9.12 6.38 -18.65
C ALA A 81 8.15 5.90 -19.72
N GLU A 82 7.16 6.74 -20.05
CA GLU A 82 6.07 6.49 -20.98
C GLU A 82 6.54 5.55 -22.10
N VAL A 83 6.17 4.27 -21.99
CA VAL A 83 6.54 3.29 -23.00
C VAL A 83 5.79 3.72 -24.25
N ASN A 84 6.53 4.21 -25.24
CA ASN A 84 5.99 4.49 -26.56
C ASN A 84 5.60 3.12 -27.17
N LEU A 85 4.40 2.66 -26.84
CA LEU A 85 3.82 1.37 -27.20
C LEU A 85 4.03 1.02 -28.69
N PRO A 86 3.94 1.98 -29.64
CA PRO A 86 4.32 1.76 -31.03
C PRO A 86 5.75 1.24 -31.27
N GLU A 87 6.77 1.73 -30.57
CA GLU A 87 8.16 1.29 -30.76
C GLU A 87 8.43 -0.06 -30.10
N ALA A 88 7.89 -0.27 -28.89
CA ALA A 88 7.98 -1.55 -28.20
C ALA A 88 7.34 -2.69 -29.02
N PHE A 89 6.21 -2.42 -29.68
CA PHE A 89 5.57 -3.38 -30.60
C PHE A 89 6.41 -3.65 -31.85
N LYS A 90 7.03 -2.63 -32.45
CA LYS A 90 7.90 -2.81 -33.62
C LYS A 90 9.12 -3.68 -33.30
N LEU A 91 9.71 -3.50 -32.12
CA LEU A 91 10.85 -4.28 -31.66
C LEU A 91 10.44 -5.74 -31.36
N ALA A 92 9.32 -5.95 -30.67
CA ALA A 92 8.81 -7.28 -30.35
C ALA A 92 8.36 -8.08 -31.58
N LEU A 93 7.88 -7.40 -32.63
CA LEU A 93 7.48 -8.02 -33.89
C LEU A 93 8.62 -8.11 -34.92
N GLY A 94 9.83 -7.65 -34.60
CA GLY A 94 11.00 -7.71 -35.49
C GLY A 94 10.81 -6.94 -36.80
N ILE A 95 9.98 -5.89 -36.80
CA ILE A 95 9.67 -5.12 -38.01
C ILE A 95 10.76 -4.06 -38.19
N GLU A 96 11.90 -4.45 -38.76
CA GLU A 96 12.89 -3.48 -39.23
C GLU A 96 12.34 -2.74 -40.46
N MET A 97 12.23 -1.41 -40.36
CA MET A 97 12.02 -0.57 -41.54
C MET A 97 13.27 -0.64 -42.41
N ARG A 98 13.21 -1.43 -43.48
CA ARG A 98 14.14 -1.28 -44.60
C ARG A 98 13.95 0.13 -45.16
N ALA A 99 14.91 1.01 -44.89
CA ALA A 99 15.05 2.26 -45.63
C ALA A 99 15.39 1.88 -47.08
N TRP A 100 14.48 2.15 -48.00
CA TRP A 100 14.78 2.11 -49.42
C TRP A 100 15.54 3.40 -49.76
N ALA A 101 16.76 3.26 -50.25
CA ALA A 101 17.49 4.26 -51.01
C ALA A 101 18.07 3.58 -52.25
#